data_AF-A0A081D6W9-F1
#
_entry.id   AF-A0A081D6W9-F1
#
_cell.length_a   1.000
_cell.length_b   1.000
_cell.length_c   1.000
_cell.angle_alpha   90.00
_cell.angle_beta   90.00
_cell.angle_gamma   90.00
#
_symmetry.space_group_name_H-M   'P 1'
#
loop_
_entity.id
_entity.type
_entity.pdbx_description
1 polymer ?
#
loop_
_entity_poly.entity_id
_entity_poly.type
_entity_poly.pdbx_seq_one_letter_code
_entity_poly.pdbx_strand_id
1 'polypeptide(L)'
;MGIDLWAPAGTSVHAVMDGVIHSFAHNDDAGNYGPTIILEHDWNGQKIYSLYGHLSISDMAGWEVGVRFRESEKIATLGTPQENGGYSPHLHFQVITNMRDYRGDFPGVAAQEELASYESMILDPNPFIFN
;
A
#
# COMPACT_ATOMS: atom_id res chain seq x y z
N MET A 1 9.54 5.63 -5.91
CA MET A 1 8.82 5.48 -4.63
C MET A 1 7.91 4.26 -4.67
N GLY A 2 7.10 4.07 -5.71
CA GLY A 2 6.30 2.86 -5.90
C GLY A 2 6.09 2.51 -7.37
N ILE A 3 5.10 1.65 -7.64
CA ILE A 3 4.58 1.32 -8.97
C ILE A 3 3.06 1.48 -9.00
N ASP A 4 2.55 1.99 -10.12
CA ASP A 4 1.11 2.11 -10.36
C ASP A 4 0.63 1.05 -11.35
N LEU A 5 -0.39 0.27 -10.96
CA LEU A 5 -0.99 -0.80 -11.77
C LEU A 5 -2.44 -0.46 -12.10
N TRP A 6 -2.70 -0.11 -13.35
CA TRP A 6 -4.01 0.32 -13.82
C TRP A 6 -4.98 -0.85 -13.98
N ALA A 7 -6.13 -0.77 -13.32
CA ALA A 7 -7.21 -1.73 -13.44
C ALA A 7 -8.55 -1.09 -13.03
N PRO A 8 -9.71 -1.62 -13.48
CA PRO A 8 -11.02 -1.07 -13.12
C PRO A 8 -11.26 -1.03 -11.60
N ALA A 9 -12.10 -0.09 -11.15
CA ALA A 9 -12.61 -0.09 -9.78
C ALA A 9 -13.32 -1.42 -9.48
N GLY A 10 -13.20 -1.92 -8.25
CA GLY A 10 -13.69 -3.22 -7.82
C GLY A 10 -12.78 -4.40 -8.16
N THR A 11 -11.70 -4.21 -8.93
CA THR A 11 -10.67 -5.24 -9.11
C THR A 11 -10.09 -5.63 -7.76
N SER A 12 -9.94 -6.94 -7.50
CA SER A 12 -9.42 -7.46 -6.25
C SER A 12 -7.91 -7.19 -6.12
N VAL A 13 -7.51 -6.83 -4.89
CA VAL A 13 -6.12 -6.63 -4.49
C VAL A 13 -5.76 -7.70 -3.48
N HIS A 14 -4.60 -8.32 -3.67
CA HIS A 14 -4.16 -9.48 -2.90
C HIS A 14 -2.80 -9.22 -2.23
N ALA A 15 -2.59 -9.84 -1.06
CA ALA A 15 -1.32 -9.75 -0.36
C ALA A 15 -0.20 -10.46 -1.14
N VAL A 16 0.97 -9.84 -1.25
CA VAL A 16 2.13 -10.39 -1.99
C VAL A 16 2.90 -11.45 -1.20
N MET A 17 2.65 -11.56 0.11
CA MET A 17 3.39 -12.42 1.04
C MET A 17 2.57 -12.59 2.32
N ASP A 18 2.77 -13.65 3.09
CA ASP A 18 2.22 -13.78 4.45
C ASP A 18 2.57 -12.58 5.34
N GLY A 19 1.70 -12.21 6.27
CA GLY A 19 1.99 -11.07 7.15
C GLY A 19 0.92 -10.72 8.17
N VAL A 20 1.01 -9.48 8.67
CA VAL A 20 0.04 -8.86 9.59
C VAL A 20 -0.32 -7.46 9.13
N ILE A 21 -1.55 -7.02 9.38
CA ILE A 21 -1.96 -5.65 9.10
C ILE A 21 -1.22 -4.71 10.05
N HIS A 22 -0.33 -3.88 9.53
CA HIS A 22 0.46 -2.94 10.35
C HIS A 22 -0.35 -1.69 10.71
N SER A 23 -0.99 -1.09 9.71
CA SER A 23 -1.76 0.14 9.85
C SER A 23 -2.60 0.39 8.60
N PHE A 24 -3.63 1.22 8.71
CA PHE A 24 -4.41 1.70 7.59
C PHE A 24 -4.96 3.10 7.91
N ALA A 25 -5.31 3.86 6.88
CA ALA A 25 -5.99 5.15 6.99
C ALA A 25 -6.83 5.43 5.75
N HIS A 26 -7.72 6.41 5.87
CA HIS A 26 -8.41 7.03 4.75
C HIS A 26 -7.77 8.40 4.50
N ASN A 27 -6.88 8.49 3.51
CA ASN A 27 -6.16 9.71 3.17
C ASN A 27 -7.00 10.52 2.16
N ASP A 28 -8.04 11.20 2.65
CA ASP A 28 -9.16 11.72 1.85
C ASP A 28 -8.91 13.08 1.16
N ASP A 29 -7.71 13.63 1.28
CA ASP A 29 -7.29 14.81 0.55
C ASP A 29 -7.29 14.57 -0.97
N ALA A 30 -7.69 15.58 -1.74
CA ALA A 30 -7.63 15.52 -3.19
C ALA A 30 -6.19 15.33 -3.69
N GLY A 31 -5.98 14.33 -4.55
CA GLY A 31 -4.66 13.95 -5.03
C GLY A 31 -3.85 13.08 -4.05
N ASN A 32 -4.45 12.62 -2.95
CA ASN A 32 -3.84 11.67 -2.02
C ASN A 32 -4.32 10.23 -2.33
N TYR A 33 -3.99 9.27 -1.47
CA TYR A 33 -4.24 7.85 -1.71
C TYR A 33 -5.69 7.39 -1.54
N GLY A 34 -6.53 8.13 -0.82
CA GLY A 34 -7.78 7.56 -0.31
C GLY A 34 -7.51 6.40 0.66
N PRO A 35 -8.37 5.37 0.72
CA PRO A 35 -8.18 4.20 1.56
C PRO A 35 -6.86 3.49 1.26
N THR A 36 -6.05 3.34 2.30
CA THR A 36 -4.69 2.80 2.22
C THR A 36 -4.49 1.78 3.33
N ILE A 37 -3.94 0.62 2.98
CA ILE A 37 -3.51 -0.40 3.95
C ILE A 37 -2.02 -0.65 3.82
N ILE A 38 -1.36 -0.80 4.97
CA ILE A 38 0.05 -1.14 5.09
C ILE A 38 0.15 -2.47 5.81
N LEU A 39 0.84 -3.40 5.17
CA LEU A 39 1.08 -4.75 5.67
C LEU A 39 2.52 -4.89 6.12
N GLU A 40 2.77 -5.63 7.21
CA GLU A 40 4.11 -6.01 7.67
C GLU A 40 4.36 -7.49 7.34
N HIS A 41 5.56 -7.78 6.85
CA HIS A 41 6.01 -9.12 6.46
C HIS A 41 7.37 -9.45 7.06
N ASP A 42 7.66 -10.74 7.21
CA ASP A 42 9.04 -11.23 7.45
C ASP A 42 9.63 -11.69 6.12
N TRP A 43 10.72 -11.07 5.70
CA TRP A 43 11.46 -11.40 4.50
C TRP A 43 12.93 -11.59 4.84
N ASN A 44 13.42 -12.83 4.73
CA ASN A 44 14.79 -13.21 5.08
C ASN A 44 15.20 -12.83 6.53
N GLY A 45 14.28 -12.92 7.49
CA GLY A 45 14.52 -12.57 8.89
C GLY A 45 14.57 -11.06 9.15
N GLN A 46 14.13 -10.25 8.19
CA GLN A 46 13.98 -8.80 8.32
C GLN A 46 12.53 -8.40 8.09
N LYS A 47 12.08 -7.36 8.80
CA LYS A 47 10.78 -6.78 8.57
C LYS A 47 10.81 -5.91 7.32
N ILE A 48 9.84 -6.13 6.44
CA ILE A 48 9.50 -5.22 5.35
C ILE A 48 8.01 -4.90 5.42
N TYR A 49 7.61 -3.86 4.72
CA TYR A 49 6.24 -3.39 4.69
C TYR A 49 5.80 -3.21 3.25
N SER A 50 4.54 -3.49 2.96
CA SER A 50 3.95 -3.18 1.66
C SER A 50 2.77 -2.24 1.82
N LEU A 51 2.75 -1.18 1.00
CA LEU A 51 1.67 -0.19 0.97
C LEU A 51 0.79 -0.46 -0.25
N TYR A 52 -0.53 -0.44 -0.03
CA TYR A 52 -1.55 -0.53 -1.08
C TYR A 52 -2.48 0.68 -0.96
N GLY A 53 -2.39 1.60 -1.92
CA GLY A 53 -3.23 2.81 -1.99
C GLY A 53 -4.38 2.68 -2.98
N HIS A 54 -5.24 3.70 -3.02
CA HIS A 54 -6.38 3.83 -3.94
C HIS A 54 -7.41 2.70 -3.82
N LEU A 55 -7.63 2.20 -2.60
CA LEU A 55 -8.55 1.10 -2.32
C LEU A 55 -9.99 1.59 -2.09
N SER A 56 -10.95 0.66 -2.03
CA SER A 56 -12.33 0.98 -1.68
C SER A 56 -12.49 1.24 -0.19
N ILE A 57 -13.27 2.27 0.16
CA ILE A 57 -13.59 2.62 1.55
C ILE A 57 -14.41 1.52 2.23
N SER A 58 -15.17 0.76 1.45
CA SER A 58 -16.02 -0.31 1.98
C SER A 58 -15.23 -1.48 2.58
N ASP A 59 -14.03 -1.76 2.06
CA ASP A 59 -13.15 -2.82 2.57
C ASP A 59 -12.56 -2.46 3.95
N MET A 60 -12.46 -1.17 4.29
CA MET A 60 -11.90 -0.70 5.57
C MET A 60 -12.65 -1.25 6.79
N ALA A 61 -13.94 -1.55 6.64
CA ALA A 61 -14.76 -2.12 7.71
C ALA A 61 -14.27 -3.52 8.16
N GLY A 62 -13.48 -4.22 7.32
CA GLY A 62 -12.87 -5.51 7.64
C GLY A 62 -11.43 -5.43 8.12
N TRP A 63 -10.82 -4.24 8.17
CA TRP A 63 -9.42 -4.09 8.55
C TRP A 63 -9.26 -3.92 10.06
N GLU A 64 -8.33 -4.68 10.63
CA GLU A 64 -7.96 -4.59 12.04
C GLU A 64 -6.44 -4.77 12.19
N VAL A 65 -5.80 -3.84 12.88
CA VAL A 65 -4.35 -3.87 13.09
C VAL A 65 -3.96 -5.13 13.87
N GLY A 66 -2.93 -5.83 13.40
CA GLY A 66 -2.42 -7.06 13.99
C GLY A 66 -3.07 -8.34 13.47
N VAL A 67 -4.13 -8.25 12.64
CA VAL A 67 -4.73 -9.42 12.00
C VAL A 67 -3.75 -10.03 10.99
N ARG A 68 -3.62 -11.35 11.03
CA ARG A 68 -2.82 -12.14 10.10
C ARG A 68 -3.58 -12.43 8.82
N PHE A 69 -2.87 -12.45 7.71
CA PHE A 69 -3.36 -12.89 6.42
C PHE A 69 -2.27 -13.76 5.76
N ARG A 70 -2.65 -14.47 4.70
CA ARG A 70 -1.73 -15.29 3.90
C ARG A 70 -1.40 -14.63 2.56
N GLU A 71 -0.30 -15.05 1.97
CA GLU A 71 0.04 -14.78 0.59
C GLU A 71 -1.15 -15.10 -0.32
N SER A 72 -1.38 -14.24 -1.31
CA SER A 72 -2.51 -14.32 -2.26
C SER A 72 -3.91 -14.17 -1.64
N GLU A 73 -4.03 -13.95 -0.32
CA GLU A 73 -5.32 -13.62 0.29
C GLU A 73 -5.81 -12.26 -0.20
N LYS A 74 -7.12 -12.16 -0.49
CA LYS A 74 -7.72 -10.89 -0.89
C LYS A 74 -7.76 -9.96 0.32
N ILE A 75 -7.12 -8.80 0.20
CA ILE A 75 -7.06 -7.78 1.26
C ILE A 75 -8.01 -6.60 1.02
N ALA A 76 -8.33 -6.32 -0.23
CA ALA A 76 -9.15 -5.17 -0.62
C ALA A 76 -9.63 -5.27 -2.08
N THR A 77 -10.28 -4.21 -2.53
CA THR A 77 -10.61 -3.91 -3.92
C THR A 77 -10.21 -2.48 -4.28
N LEU A 78 -10.03 -2.19 -5.57
CA LEU A 78 -9.74 -0.84 -6.05
C LEU A 78 -10.94 0.09 -5.88
N GLY A 79 -10.67 1.30 -5.40
CA GLY A 79 -11.65 2.35 -5.21
C GLY A 79 -12.03 3.06 -6.50
N THR A 80 -13.17 3.74 -6.47
CA THR A 80 -13.63 4.69 -7.48
C THR A 80 -12.90 6.05 -7.35
N PRO A 81 -12.92 6.91 -8.38
CA PRO A 81 -12.37 8.27 -8.28
C PRO A 81 -12.94 9.09 -7.11
N GLN A 82 -14.16 8.79 -6.66
CA GLN A 82 -14.83 9.52 -5.58
C GLN A 82 -14.23 9.23 -4.19
N GLU A 83 -13.51 8.12 -4.04
CA GLU A 83 -12.96 7.67 -2.75
C GLU A 83 -11.43 7.54 -2.78
N ASN A 84 -10.80 7.42 -3.96
CA ASN A 84 -9.36 7.15 -4.08
C ASN A 84 -8.48 8.41 -4.23
N GLY A 85 -8.98 9.58 -3.82
CA GLY A 85 -8.28 10.87 -4.00
C GLY A 85 -8.51 11.54 -5.37
N GLY A 86 -9.44 11.05 -6.19
CA GLY A 86 -9.78 11.67 -7.48
C GLY A 86 -9.08 11.07 -8.69
N TYR A 87 -8.33 9.97 -8.52
CA TYR A 87 -7.58 9.33 -9.59
C TYR A 87 -8.43 8.35 -10.40
N SER A 88 -8.08 8.18 -11.69
CA SER A 88 -8.53 7.01 -12.45
C SER A 88 -8.13 5.73 -11.70
N PRO A 89 -9.00 4.70 -11.58
CA PRO A 89 -8.72 3.53 -10.76
C PRO A 89 -7.41 2.82 -11.12
N HIS A 90 -6.58 2.58 -10.11
CA HIS A 90 -5.32 1.86 -10.18
C HIS A 90 -4.87 1.47 -8.77
N LEU A 91 -3.96 0.50 -8.65
CA LEU A 91 -3.24 0.23 -7.40
C LEU A 91 -1.97 1.06 -7.36
N HIS A 92 -1.75 1.83 -6.30
CA HIS A 92 -0.41 2.30 -5.96
C HIS A 92 0.23 1.32 -4.98
N PHE A 93 1.38 0.75 -5.34
CA PHE A 93 2.08 -0.25 -4.55
C PHE A 93 3.52 0.15 -4.22
N GLN A 94 3.92 -0.03 -2.96
CA GLN A 94 5.30 0.18 -2.51
C GLN A 94 5.77 -0.98 -1.65
N VAL A 95 7.10 -1.17 -1.60
CA VAL A 95 7.77 -2.05 -0.64
C VAL A 95 8.78 -1.22 0.14
N ILE A 96 8.65 -1.21 1.46
CA ILE A 96 9.33 -0.30 2.38
C ILE A 96 10.12 -1.14 3.40
N THR A 97 11.37 -0.79 3.68
CA THR A 97 12.21 -1.48 4.68
C THR A 97 12.16 -0.82 6.06
N ASN A 98 11.74 0.44 6.13
CA ASN A 98 11.65 1.18 7.39
C ASN A 98 10.50 2.19 7.37
N MET A 99 9.48 1.96 8.21
CA MET A 99 8.33 2.84 8.35
C MET A 99 8.60 4.11 9.16
N ARG A 100 9.73 4.22 9.87
CA ARG A 100 9.96 5.26 10.88
C ARG A 100 8.73 5.36 11.82
N ASP A 101 8.16 6.55 11.95
CA ASP A 101 6.96 6.81 12.75
C ASP A 101 5.66 6.85 11.91
N TYR A 102 5.74 6.56 10.61
CA TYR A 102 4.59 6.60 9.71
C TYR A 102 3.58 5.47 10.02
N ARG A 103 2.29 5.80 9.99
CA ARG A 103 1.17 4.85 10.15
C ARG A 103 0.03 5.24 9.23
N GLY A 104 -0.52 4.27 8.50
CA GLY A 104 -1.65 4.45 7.59
C GLY A 104 -1.34 5.26 6.33
N ASP A 105 -0.13 5.80 6.23
CA ASP A 105 0.38 6.57 5.12
C ASP A 105 1.90 6.37 5.03
N PHE A 106 2.48 6.60 3.85
CA PHE A 106 3.92 6.69 3.62
C PHE A 106 4.14 7.50 2.33
N PRO A 107 5.13 8.41 2.27
CA PRO A 107 5.28 9.30 1.12
C PRO A 107 5.34 8.58 -0.24
N GLY A 108 4.35 8.86 -1.11
CA GLY A 108 4.31 8.36 -2.49
C GLY A 108 5.08 9.17 -3.50
N VAL A 109 5.26 10.44 -3.16
CA VAL A 109 6.04 11.40 -3.92
C VAL A 109 6.96 12.11 -2.93
N ALA A 110 8.14 12.49 -3.38
CA ALA A 110 9.09 13.22 -2.58
C ALA A 110 9.72 14.33 -3.44
N ALA A 111 10.08 15.44 -2.81
CA ALA A 111 10.92 16.43 -3.47
C ALA A 111 12.29 15.82 -3.81
N GLN A 112 12.94 16.34 -4.85
CA GLN A 112 14.22 15.80 -5.33
C GLN A 112 15.29 15.77 -4.22
N GLU A 113 15.26 16.76 -3.32
CA GLU A 113 16.17 16.91 -2.20
C GLU A 113 15.92 15.88 -1.10
N GLU A 114 14.70 15.36 -0.98
CA GLU A 114 14.29 14.36 0.01
C GLU A 114 14.42 12.93 -0.52
N LEU A 115 14.47 12.76 -1.84
CA LEU A 115 14.48 11.47 -2.52
C LEU A 115 15.58 10.54 -1.99
N ALA A 116 16.79 11.05 -1.79
CA ALA A 116 17.91 10.27 -1.25
C ALA A 116 17.62 9.68 0.14
N SER A 117 16.80 10.35 0.96
CA SER A 117 16.42 9.86 2.28
C SER A 117 15.43 8.70 2.21
N TYR A 118 14.59 8.68 1.17
CA TYR A 118 13.56 7.66 0.97
C TYR A 118 14.02 6.47 0.12
N GLU A 119 14.94 6.68 -0.83
CA GLU A 119 15.50 5.59 -1.66
C GLU A 119 16.13 4.49 -0.81
N SER A 120 16.77 4.86 0.31
CA SER A 120 17.33 3.88 1.25
C SER A 120 16.29 3.03 1.99
N MET A 121 15.02 3.44 1.94
CA MET A 121 13.92 2.81 2.67
C MET A 121 12.92 2.09 1.76
N ILE A 122 13.12 2.11 0.43
CA ILE A 122 12.19 1.57 -0.54
C ILE A 122 12.91 0.56 -1.41
N LEU A 123 12.28 -0.61 -1.62
CA LEU A 123 12.78 -1.64 -2.53
C LEU A 123 12.14 -1.50 -3.92
N ASP A 124 12.80 -2.06 -4.93
CA ASP A 124 12.15 -2.27 -6.24
C ASP A 124 10.94 -3.20 -6.04
N PRO A 125 9.70 -2.76 -6.37
CA PRO A 125 8.52 -3.59 -6.17
C PRO A 125 8.38 -4.70 -7.21
N ASN A 126 9.05 -4.64 -8.37
CA ASN A 126 8.84 -5.59 -9.46
C ASN A 126 9.05 -7.07 -9.07
N PRO A 127 10.12 -7.43 -8.31
CA PRO A 127 10.34 -8.81 -7.88
C PRO A 127 9.30 -9.33 -6.87
N PHE A 128 8.39 -8.49 -6.37
CA PHE A 128 7.30 -8.91 -5.49
C PHE A 128 5.98 -9.13 -6.25
N ILE A 129 5.90 -8.69 -7.51
CA ILE A 129 4.68 -8.73 -8.32
C ILE A 129 4.84 -9.67 -9.53
N PHE A 130 6.00 -9.68 -10.18
CA PHE A 130 6.19 -10.26 -11.52
C PHE A 130 7.16 -11.46 -11.57
N ASN A 131 7.20 -12.28 -10.52
CA ASN A 131 8.07 -13.48 -10.50
C ASN A 131 7.61 -14.60 -11.44
#